data_AF-A0A166L579-F1
#
_entry.id   AF-A0A166L579-F1
#
_cell.length_a   1.000
_cell.length_b   1.000
_cell.length_c   1.000
_cell.angle_alpha   90.00
_cell.angle_beta   90.00
_cell.angle_gamma   90.00
#
_symmetry.space_group_name_H-M   'P 1'
#
loop_
_entity.id
_entity.type
_entity.pdbx_description
1 polymer ?
#
loop_
_entity_poly.entity_id
_entity_poly.type
_entity_poly.pdbx_seq_one_letter_code
_entity_poly.pdbx_strand_id
1 'polypeptide(L)'
;EALRLEWAKCKARAARWHEDIKLLEEEMRRVIKFGVTKEAWWRQLPGRRQNVSDPALLEGLRAYAAEHANTEREFREMLITKWAH
;
A
#
# COMPACT_ATOMS: atom_id res chain seq x y z
N GLU A 1 40.53 -7.96 24.12
CA GLU A 1 39.84 -6.68 23.83
C GLU A 1 39.06 -6.73 22.51
N ALA A 2 39.70 -7.13 21.40
CA ALA A 2 39.04 -7.29 20.08
C ALA A 2 37.77 -8.16 20.09
N LEU A 3 37.73 -9.25 20.87
CA LEU A 3 36.56 -10.13 20.95
C LEU A 3 35.29 -9.44 21.48
N ARG A 4 35.44 -8.54 22.47
CA ARG A 4 34.30 -7.79 23.04
C ARG A 4 33.79 -6.73 22.07
N LEU A 5 34.70 -6.11 21.31
CA LEU A 5 34.36 -5.13 20.27
C LEU A 5 33.58 -5.80 19.13
N GLU A 6 34.04 -6.95 18.63
CA GLU A 6 33.34 -7.70 17.59
C GLU A 6 31.98 -8.22 18.06
N TRP A 7 31.88 -8.69 19.31
CA TRP A 7 30.59 -9.07 19.90
C TRP A 7 29.61 -7.88 19.99
N ALA A 8 30.09 -6.70 20.42
CA ALA A 8 29.26 -5.50 20.51
C ALA A 8 28.74 -5.05 19.12
N LYS A 9 29.59 -5.11 18.08
CA LYS A 9 29.18 -4.82 16.69
C LYS A 9 28.13 -5.80 16.18
N CYS A 10 28.34 -7.10 16.38
CA CYS A 10 27.38 -8.14 15.98
C CYS A 10 26.04 -7.97 16.70
N LYS A 11 26.06 -7.65 18.01
CA LYS A 11 24.85 -7.40 18.79
C LYS A 11 24.10 -6.14 18.31
N ALA A 12 24.82 -5.05 18.05
CA ALA A 12 24.22 -3.81 17.52
C ALA A 12 23.60 -4.04 16.13
N ARG A 13 24.27 -4.82 15.27
CA ARG A 13 23.70 -5.23 13.97
C ARG A 13 22.43 -6.06 14.18
N ALA A 14 22.46 -7.08 15.01
CA ALA A 14 21.27 -7.90 15.29
C ALA A 14 20.09 -7.05 15.82
N ALA A 15 20.35 -6.11 16.73
CA ALA A 15 19.33 -5.21 17.25
C ALA A 15 18.74 -4.30 16.15
N ARG A 16 19.58 -3.71 15.30
CA ARG A 16 19.14 -2.89 14.17
C ARG A 16 18.32 -3.70 13.17
N TRP A 17 18.77 -4.90 12.81
CA TRP A 17 18.03 -5.77 11.90
C TRP A 17 16.63 -6.11 12.43
N HIS A 18 16.49 -6.32 13.74
CA HIS A 18 15.19 -6.53 14.37
C HIS A 18 14.27 -5.30 14.25
N GLU A 19 14.84 -4.11 14.38
CA GLU A 19 14.12 -2.84 14.23
C GLU A 19 13.69 -2.62 12.77
N ASP A 20 14.59 -2.89 11.82
CA ASP A 20 14.33 -2.80 10.38
C ASP A 20 13.20 -3.75 9.95
N ILE A 21 13.14 -4.98 10.48
CA ILE A 21 12.05 -5.94 10.22
C ILE A 21 10.72 -5.38 10.72
N LYS A 22 10.65 -4.85 11.95
CA LYS A 22 9.43 -4.26 12.50
C LYS A 22 8.94 -3.05 11.70
N LEU A 23 9.87 -2.20 11.27
CA LEU A 23 9.54 -1.05 10.43
C LEU A 23 8.98 -1.51 9.08
N LEU A 24 9.57 -2.52 8.47
CA LEU A 24 9.10 -3.06 7.20
C LEU A 24 7.69 -3.66 7.32
N GLU A 25 7.40 -4.40 8.39
CA GLU A 25 6.05 -4.92 8.68
C GLU A 25 5.02 -3.79 8.83
N GLU A 26 5.40 -2.70 9.51
CA GLU A 26 4.54 -1.52 9.67
C GLU A 26 4.28 -0.82 8.33
N GLU A 27 5.32 -0.61 7.54
CA GLU A 27 5.19 0.00 6.22
C GLU A 27 4.33 -0.84 5.29
N MET A 28 4.49 -2.16 5.30
CA MET A 28 3.64 -3.05 4.48
C MET A 28 2.18 -3.00 4.91
N ARG A 29 1.89 -2.91 6.21
CA ARG A 29 0.52 -2.69 6.70
C ARG A 29 -0.05 -1.36 6.20
N ARG A 30 0.76 -0.28 6.21
CA ARG A 30 0.36 1.04 5.72
C ARG A 30 0.10 1.04 4.22
N VAL A 31 0.96 0.41 3.42
CA VAL A 31 0.79 0.29 1.96
C VAL A 31 -0.51 -0.44 1.62
N ILE A 32 -0.79 -1.57 2.28
CA ILE A 32 -2.05 -2.30 2.08
C ILE A 32 -3.25 -1.44 2.48
N LYS A 33 -3.18 -0.74 3.61
CA LYS A 33 -4.25 0.16 4.08
C LYS A 33 -4.47 1.34 3.13
N PHE A 34 -3.41 1.86 2.55
CA PHE A 34 -3.47 2.90 1.53
C PHE A 34 -4.21 2.39 0.29
N GLY A 35 -3.89 1.20 -0.21
CA GLY A 35 -4.59 0.59 -1.36
C GLY A 35 -6.10 0.45 -1.14
N VAL A 36 -6.55 0.04 0.07
CA VAL A 36 -7.98 0.03 0.44
C VAL A 36 -8.60 1.43 0.33
N THR A 37 -7.91 2.43 0.87
CA THR A 37 -8.40 3.82 0.88
C THR A 37 -8.44 4.39 -0.53
N LYS A 38 -7.46 4.03 -1.38
CA LYS A 38 -7.33 4.48 -2.76
C LYS A 38 -8.37 3.83 -3.67
N GLU A 39 -8.64 2.53 -3.51
CA GLU A 39 -9.76 1.84 -4.17
C GLU A 39 -11.08 2.56 -3.89
N ALA A 40 -11.38 2.83 -2.60
CA ALA A 40 -12.61 3.52 -2.21
C ALA A 40 -12.68 4.94 -2.78
N TRP A 41 -11.55 5.66 -2.80
CA TRP A 41 -11.45 6.99 -3.40
C TRP A 41 -11.81 6.97 -4.88
N TRP A 42 -11.28 6.03 -5.67
CA TRP A 42 -11.62 5.87 -7.08
C TRP A 42 -13.12 5.63 -7.26
N ARG A 43 -13.72 4.70 -6.51
CA ARG A 43 -15.16 4.41 -6.60
C ARG A 43 -16.06 5.62 -6.31
N GLN A 44 -15.62 6.52 -5.44
CA GLN A 44 -16.36 7.74 -5.11
C GLN A 44 -16.12 8.89 -6.11
N LEU A 45 -15.03 8.85 -6.86
CA LEU A 45 -14.57 9.97 -7.68
C LEU A 45 -15.62 10.47 -8.70
N PRO A 46 -16.37 9.62 -9.43
CA PRO A 46 -17.40 10.09 -10.37
C PRO A 46 -18.48 10.93 -9.67
N GLY A 47 -18.86 10.56 -8.45
CA GLY A 47 -19.87 11.29 -7.66
C GLY A 47 -19.38 12.61 -7.08
N ARG A 48 -18.06 12.86 -7.05
CA ARG A 48 -17.47 14.12 -6.57
C ARG A 48 -17.53 15.24 -7.62
N ARG A 49 -17.63 14.88 -8.91
CA ARG A 49 -17.75 15.87 -9.99
C ARG A 49 -19.20 16.27 -10.16
N GLN A 50 -19.54 17.44 -9.63
CA GLN A 50 -20.87 18.04 -9.81
C GLN A 50 -21.03 18.54 -11.25
N ASN A 51 -22.27 18.61 -11.72
CA ASN A 51 -22.67 19.22 -13.00
C ASN A 51 -22.17 18.50 -14.27
N VAL A 52 -21.99 17.17 -14.23
CA VAL A 52 -21.81 16.36 -15.45
C VAL A 52 -23.19 16.11 -16.06
N SER A 53 -23.56 16.92 -17.05
CA SER A 53 -24.85 16.83 -17.75
C SER A 53 -24.84 15.82 -18.90
N ASP A 54 -23.67 15.54 -19.48
CA ASP A 54 -23.49 14.57 -20.55
C ASP A 54 -23.50 13.13 -19.99
N PRO A 55 -24.50 12.30 -20.36
CA PRO A 55 -24.58 10.91 -19.90
C PRO A 55 -23.40 10.05 -20.36
N ALA A 56 -22.88 10.27 -21.58
CA ALA A 56 -21.77 9.48 -22.11
C ALA A 56 -20.47 9.77 -21.34
N LEU A 57 -20.24 11.05 -21.01
CA LEU A 57 -19.12 11.43 -20.15
C LEU A 57 -19.25 10.83 -18.74
N LEU A 58 -20.46 10.82 -18.16
CA LEU A 58 -20.68 10.21 -16.84
C LEU A 58 -20.41 8.71 -16.84
N GLU A 59 -20.84 8.00 -17.89
CA GLU A 59 -20.55 6.59 -18.08
C GLU A 59 -19.04 6.34 -18.19
N GLY A 60 -18.33 7.11 -19.04
CA GLY A 60 -16.88 7.00 -19.19
C GLY A 60 -16.12 7.24 -17.88
N LEU A 61 -16.54 8.25 -17.09
CA LEU A 61 -15.96 8.51 -15.78
C LEU A 61 -16.16 7.35 -14.80
N ARG A 62 -17.35 6.72 -14.81
CA ARG A 62 -17.63 5.54 -13.97
C ARG A 62 -16.80 4.34 -14.40
N ALA A 63 -16.69 4.07 -15.70
CA ALA A 63 -15.89 2.98 -16.23
C ALA A 63 -14.41 3.14 -15.86
N TYR A 64 -13.85 4.33 -16.10
CA TYR A 64 -12.47 4.64 -15.75
C TYR A 64 -12.20 4.51 -14.25
N ALA A 65 -13.08 5.07 -13.41
CA ALA A 65 -12.96 4.94 -11.96
C ALA A 65 -13.04 3.48 -11.48
N ALA A 66 -13.91 2.67 -12.10
CA ALA A 66 -14.03 1.25 -11.77
C ALA A 66 -12.78 0.45 -12.16
N GLU A 67 -12.20 0.73 -13.33
CA GLU A 67 -10.95 0.12 -13.79
C GLU A 67 -9.80 0.42 -12.80
N HIS A 68 -9.60 1.69 -12.45
CA HIS A 68 -8.56 2.08 -11.49
C HIS A 68 -8.80 1.49 -10.09
N ALA A 69 -10.05 1.44 -9.63
CA ALA A 69 -10.38 0.78 -8.37
C ALA A 69 -10.02 -0.72 -8.40
N ASN A 70 -10.23 -1.38 -9.53
CA ASN A 70 -9.86 -2.78 -9.70
C ASN A 70 -8.34 -2.97 -9.70
N THR A 71 -7.58 -2.11 -10.40
CA THR A 71 -6.11 -2.12 -10.39
C THR A 71 -5.54 -1.99 -8.97
N GLU A 72 -6.09 -1.08 -8.15
CA GLU A 72 -5.67 -0.93 -6.74
C GLU A 72 -5.98 -2.18 -5.91
N ARG A 73 -7.13 -2.82 -6.16
CA ARG A 73 -7.51 -4.08 -5.51
C ARG A 73 -6.55 -5.20 -5.88
N GLU A 74 -6.27 -5.40 -7.17
CA GLU A 74 -5.38 -6.45 -7.67
C GLU A 74 -3.96 -6.27 -7.13
N PHE A 75 -3.45 -5.03 -7.16
CA PHE A 75 -2.14 -4.72 -6.60
C PHE A 75 -2.08 -5.03 -5.10
N ARG A 76 -3.11 -4.64 -4.34
CA ARG A 76 -3.22 -4.97 -2.91
C ARG A 76 -3.24 -6.49 -2.68
N GLU A 77 -4.02 -7.24 -3.44
CA GLU A 77 -4.11 -8.70 -3.32
C GLU A 77 -2.77 -9.38 -3.64
N MET A 78 -2.05 -8.90 -4.66
CA MET A 78 -0.69 -9.33 -4.96
C MET A 78 0.25 -9.07 -3.78
N LEU A 79 0.20 -7.87 -3.17
CA LEU A 79 1.03 -7.53 -2.02
C LEU A 79 0.71 -8.40 -0.81
N ILE A 80 -0.58 -8.61 -0.49
CA ILE A 80 -0.99 -9.49 0.60
C ILE A 80 -0.45 -10.90 0.36
N THR A 81 -0.58 -11.43 -0.85
CA THR A 81 -0.11 -12.78 -1.19
C THR A 81 1.41 -12.89 -1.05
N LYS A 82 2.17 -11.89 -1.50
CA LYS A 82 3.63 -11.89 -1.43
C LYS A 82 4.19 -11.61 -0.03
N TRP A 83 3.44 -10.92 0.82
CA TRP A 83 3.87 -10.50 2.16
C TRP A 83 3.38 -11.44 3.28
N ALA A 84 2.27 -12.14 3.08
CA ALA A 84 1.74 -13.11 4.04
C ALA A 84 2.49 -14.47 4.03
N HIS A 85 3.48 -14.63 3.15
CA HIS A 85 4.42 -15.74 3.07
C HIS A 85 5.83 -15.27 3.44
#